data_AF-A0A6G3RBP3-F1
#
_entry.id   AF-A0A6G3RBP3-F1
#
_cell.length_a   1.000
_cell.length_b   1.000
_cell.length_c   1.000
_cell.angle_alpha   90.00
_cell.angle_beta   90.00
_cell.angle_gamma   90.00
#
_symmetry.space_group_name_H-M   'P 1'
#
loop_
_entity.id
_entity.type
_entity.pdbx_description
1 polymer ?
#
loop_
_entity_poly.entity_id
_entity_poly.type
_entity_poly.pdbx_seq_one_letter_code
_entity_poly.pdbx_strand_id
1 'polypeptide(L)'
;LYPPGERWRGREPRPYAAGDWAPGDAYGEAARALRDAGLDVHSWVVLAHNSRMGAEHPATSVVNAYGDRYPWAPCIAQPATRAYLTALAAEAAVRPGEETRGTELESCGWYGLAHLHAHDKIAGVALGEAGQYLMSLCFCGSCRAGYAEQGLDPAELAGAVRRALEPVWRGGHEGEGWPAVEQLVGADVAAATRAWREETARTLQETVVAAVRAAAPAGFQVLLHADPVSYHCGADAGVDPGHILSVADGVVVPCTGGAHLLEPFAARAGNGTVLAANLTVVSGMGGSPATLAADAARAADLGATELRLYHAGLVSDADLAHVTEALSHAE
;
A
#
# COMPACT_ATOMS: atom_id res chain seq x y z
N LEU A 1 14.29 -3.32 -11.84
CA LEU A 1 15.08 -2.65 -10.78
C LEU A 1 16.50 -2.43 -11.30
N TYR A 2 17.09 -1.28 -11.01
CA TYR A 2 18.44 -0.91 -11.48
C TYR A 2 19.50 -1.53 -10.54
N PRO A 3 20.80 -1.51 -10.88
CA PRO A 3 21.84 -2.04 -10.02
C PRO A 3 21.81 -1.35 -8.64
N PRO A 4 21.75 -2.10 -7.52
CA PRO A 4 21.78 -1.51 -6.18
C PRO A 4 23.00 -0.62 -5.99
N GLY A 5 22.80 0.60 -5.50
CA GLY A 5 23.88 1.54 -5.24
C GLY A 5 24.80 1.12 -4.09
N GLU A 6 25.88 1.88 -3.89
CA GLU A 6 26.88 1.66 -2.82
C GLU A 6 26.27 1.55 -1.41
N ARG A 7 25.13 2.20 -1.16
CA ARG A 7 24.44 2.14 0.14
C ARG A 7 24.01 0.72 0.55
N TRP A 8 23.89 -0.20 -0.41
CA TRP A 8 23.51 -1.59 -0.18
C TRP A 8 24.70 -2.52 0.07
N ARG A 9 25.94 -2.01 -0.02
CA ARG A 9 27.15 -2.80 0.22
C ARG A 9 27.13 -3.40 1.63
N GLY A 10 27.20 -4.73 1.70
CA GLY A 10 27.21 -5.47 2.97
C GLY A 10 25.88 -5.51 3.72
N ARG A 11 24.78 -5.05 3.11
CA ARG A 11 23.44 -5.15 3.70
C ARG A 11 22.74 -6.42 3.25
N GLU A 12 22.03 -7.03 4.18
CA GLU A 12 21.13 -8.15 3.95
C GLU A 12 19.85 -7.90 4.79
N PRO A 13 18.65 -7.82 4.20
CA PRO A 13 18.35 -7.94 2.76
C PRO A 13 18.80 -6.71 1.95
N ARG A 14 18.88 -6.88 0.62
CA ARG A 14 19.15 -5.81 -0.37
C ARG A 14 18.29 -6.01 -1.63
N PRO A 15 17.95 -4.95 -2.38
CA PRO A 15 17.20 -5.10 -3.62
C PRO A 15 18.02 -5.83 -4.68
N TYR A 16 17.32 -6.42 -5.64
CA TYR A 16 17.93 -7.06 -6.80
C TYR A 16 17.89 -6.15 -8.01
N ALA A 17 18.88 -6.28 -8.89
CA ALA A 17 18.72 -5.78 -10.26
C ALA A 17 17.54 -6.51 -10.93
N ALA A 18 16.99 -5.89 -11.98
CA ALA A 18 16.06 -6.55 -12.88
C ALA A 18 16.74 -7.81 -13.42
N GLY A 19 15.97 -8.90 -13.49
CA GLY A 19 16.41 -10.09 -14.18
C GLY A 19 16.28 -9.93 -15.69
N ASP A 20 16.51 -11.02 -16.41
CA ASP A 20 16.53 -11.07 -17.87
C ASP A 20 15.22 -10.63 -18.56
N TRP A 21 14.11 -10.53 -17.81
CA TRP A 21 12.82 -10.05 -18.31
C TRP A 21 12.79 -8.54 -18.56
N ALA A 22 13.67 -7.76 -17.94
CA ALA A 22 13.81 -6.31 -18.13
C ALA A 22 15.30 -5.92 -18.05
N PRO A 23 16.11 -6.31 -19.06
CA PRO A 23 17.54 -6.07 -19.05
C PRO A 23 17.86 -4.56 -19.10
N GLY A 24 19.03 -4.19 -18.59
CA GLY A 24 19.49 -2.80 -18.62
C GLY A 24 18.72 -1.88 -17.68
N ASP A 25 18.49 -0.64 -18.11
CA ASP A 25 17.76 0.38 -17.35
C ASP A 25 16.38 0.62 -17.96
N ALA A 26 15.51 -0.39 -17.86
CA ALA A 26 14.14 -0.32 -18.38
C ALA A 26 13.35 0.88 -17.85
N TYR A 27 13.63 1.32 -16.61
CA TYR A 27 13.02 2.54 -16.08
C TYR A 27 13.52 3.78 -16.81
N GLY A 28 14.84 3.98 -16.90
CA GLY A 28 15.39 5.15 -17.58
C GLY A 28 15.02 5.20 -19.06
N GLU A 29 14.93 4.06 -19.73
CA GLU A 29 14.41 3.97 -21.10
C GLU A 29 12.96 4.44 -21.21
N ALA A 30 12.06 3.92 -20.37
CA ALA A 30 10.66 4.35 -20.35
C ALA A 30 10.51 5.83 -19.95
N ALA A 31 11.27 6.27 -18.95
CA ALA A 31 11.26 7.64 -18.45
C ALA A 31 11.73 8.62 -19.53
N ARG A 32 12.80 8.31 -20.26
CA ARG A 32 13.24 9.11 -21.42
C ARG A 32 12.17 9.18 -22.50
N ALA A 33 11.58 8.04 -22.89
CA ALA A 33 10.53 8.01 -23.91
C ALA A 33 9.31 8.87 -23.52
N LEU A 34 8.88 8.83 -22.26
CA LEU A 34 7.78 9.65 -21.75
C LEU A 34 8.14 11.15 -21.75
N ARG A 35 9.36 11.51 -21.33
CA ARG A 35 9.83 12.90 -21.36
C ARG A 35 9.98 13.45 -22.77
N ASP A 36 10.47 12.64 -23.71
CA ASP A 36 10.57 13.01 -25.13
C ASP A 36 9.18 13.25 -25.75
N ALA A 37 8.14 12.63 -25.19
CA ALA A 37 6.74 12.90 -25.51
C ALA A 37 6.13 14.09 -24.75
N GLY A 38 6.92 14.78 -23.92
CA GLY A 38 6.50 15.96 -23.14
C GLY A 38 5.77 15.64 -21.83
N LEU A 39 5.86 14.41 -21.33
CA LEU A 39 5.22 13.99 -20.08
C LEU A 39 6.19 14.10 -18.90
N ASP A 40 5.66 14.54 -17.76
CA ASP A 40 6.36 14.44 -16.49
C ASP A 40 6.37 12.99 -16.01
N VAL A 41 7.48 12.59 -15.38
CA VAL A 41 7.69 11.21 -14.92
C VAL A 41 7.78 11.17 -13.41
N HIS A 42 6.90 10.37 -12.81
CA HIS A 42 6.92 10.03 -11.39
C HIS A 42 7.27 8.55 -11.24
N SER A 43 8.05 8.19 -10.23
CA SER A 43 8.40 6.79 -9.95
C SER A 43 7.33 6.14 -9.08
N TRP A 44 6.96 4.90 -9.40
CA TRP A 44 6.12 4.07 -8.51
C TRP A 44 7.03 3.08 -7.79
N VAL A 45 7.05 3.13 -6.45
CA VAL A 45 7.87 2.25 -5.61
C VAL A 45 7.00 1.44 -4.65
N VAL A 46 7.01 0.13 -4.82
CA VAL A 46 6.35 -0.82 -3.91
C VAL A 46 7.27 -1.15 -2.73
N LEU A 47 6.77 -0.97 -1.50
CA LEU A 47 7.54 -1.14 -0.27
C LEU A 47 7.24 -2.48 0.43
N ALA A 48 6.27 -2.53 1.34
CA ALA A 48 6.02 -3.70 2.18
C ALA A 48 5.22 -4.83 1.47
N HIS A 49 5.50 -5.05 0.18
CA HIS A 49 5.00 -6.17 -0.61
C HIS A 49 6.15 -6.77 -1.43
N ASN A 50 6.69 -7.91 -0.96
CA ASN A 50 7.87 -8.51 -1.56
C ASN A 50 7.97 -10.03 -1.28
N SER A 51 7.30 -10.81 -2.11
CA SER A 51 7.28 -12.28 -2.01
C SER A 51 8.67 -12.92 -2.08
N ARG A 52 9.58 -12.32 -2.85
CA ARG A 52 10.95 -12.82 -2.97
C ARG A 52 11.73 -12.64 -1.65
N MET A 53 11.61 -11.47 -1.02
CA MET A 53 12.23 -11.19 0.28
C MET A 53 11.74 -12.15 1.35
N GLY A 54 10.43 -12.43 1.43
CA GLY A 54 9.93 -13.41 2.40
C GLY A 54 10.29 -14.86 2.05
N ALA A 55 10.47 -15.20 0.78
CA ALA A 55 10.94 -16.53 0.39
C ALA A 55 12.42 -16.75 0.77
N GLU A 56 13.29 -15.78 0.52
CA GLU A 56 14.73 -15.86 0.80
C GLU A 56 15.06 -15.57 2.28
N HIS A 57 14.26 -14.72 2.93
CA HIS A 57 14.40 -14.34 4.34
C HIS A 57 13.06 -14.50 5.09
N PRO A 58 12.59 -15.74 5.36
CA PRO A 58 11.28 -15.98 5.97
C PRO A 58 11.05 -15.29 7.31
N ALA A 59 12.13 -14.98 8.05
CA ALA A 59 12.06 -14.26 9.32
C ALA A 59 11.49 -12.83 9.18
N THR A 60 11.57 -12.23 7.99
CA THR A 60 11.10 -10.86 7.72
C THR A 60 9.59 -10.76 7.62
N SER A 61 8.90 -11.87 7.31
CA SER A 61 7.46 -11.91 7.05
C SER A 61 6.61 -11.64 8.28
N VAL A 62 5.39 -11.15 8.04
CA VAL A 62 4.27 -11.26 8.96
C VAL A 62 4.05 -12.72 9.34
N VAL A 63 3.75 -12.96 10.62
CA VAL A 63 3.42 -14.27 11.18
C VAL A 63 2.03 -14.19 11.79
N ASN A 64 1.05 -14.94 11.29
CA ASN A 64 -0.32 -14.85 11.81
C ASN A 64 -0.48 -15.52 13.20
N ALA A 65 -1.69 -15.48 13.76
CA ALA A 65 -1.99 -16.07 15.07
C ALA A 65 -1.85 -17.61 15.13
N TYR A 66 -1.83 -18.28 13.97
CA TYR A 66 -1.63 -19.72 13.82
C TYR A 66 -0.17 -20.10 13.65
N GLY A 67 0.72 -19.13 13.40
CA GLY A 67 2.14 -19.33 13.14
C GLY A 67 2.52 -19.38 11.66
N ASP A 68 1.56 -19.21 10.75
CA ASP A 68 1.84 -19.17 9.31
C ASP A 68 2.54 -17.88 8.94
N ARG A 69 3.41 -17.95 7.94
CA ARG A 69 4.12 -16.80 7.40
C ARG A 69 3.46 -16.32 6.11
N TYR A 70 3.38 -15.02 5.96
CA TYR A 70 2.98 -14.37 4.71
C TYR A 70 4.24 -13.92 3.97
N PRO A 71 4.84 -14.75 3.07
CA PRO A 71 6.09 -14.41 2.40
C PRO A 71 6.00 -13.13 1.57
N TRP A 72 4.80 -12.75 1.13
CA TRP A 72 4.56 -11.50 0.41
C TRP A 72 4.57 -10.26 1.29
N ALA A 73 4.37 -10.38 2.61
CA ALA A 73 4.19 -9.26 3.52
C ALA A 73 5.36 -9.15 4.53
N PRO A 74 6.43 -8.40 4.22
CA PRO A 74 7.42 -8.00 5.22
C PRO A 74 6.77 -7.28 6.42
N CYS A 75 7.18 -7.63 7.63
CA CYS A 75 6.68 -7.00 8.85
C CYS A 75 7.37 -5.66 9.10
N ILE A 76 6.60 -4.57 8.98
CA ILE A 76 7.07 -3.20 9.16
C ILE A 76 7.44 -2.81 10.60
N ALA A 77 7.17 -3.67 11.59
CA ALA A 77 7.64 -3.48 12.95
C ALA A 77 9.10 -3.92 13.15
N GLN A 78 9.65 -4.74 12.25
CA GLN A 78 11.01 -5.26 12.43
C GLN A 78 12.04 -4.18 12.07
N PRO A 79 13.00 -3.85 12.97
CA PRO A 79 13.97 -2.78 12.72
C PRO A 79 14.77 -2.95 11.41
N ALA A 80 15.20 -4.17 11.10
CA ALA A 80 15.93 -4.47 9.86
C ALA A 80 15.06 -4.26 8.61
N THR A 81 13.79 -4.68 8.65
CA THR A 81 12.83 -4.46 7.58
C THR A 81 12.57 -2.97 7.37
N ARG A 82 12.38 -2.18 8.45
CA ARG A 82 12.21 -0.72 8.36
C ARG A 82 13.41 -0.04 7.72
N ALA A 83 14.62 -0.42 8.12
CA ALA A 83 15.86 0.10 7.55
C ALA A 83 15.98 -0.22 6.05
N TYR A 84 15.58 -1.43 5.65
CA TYR A 84 15.51 -1.83 4.24
C TYR A 84 14.49 -0.98 3.47
N LEU A 85 13.23 -0.90 3.92
CA LEU A 85 12.17 -0.16 3.23
C LEU A 85 12.50 1.33 3.08
N THR A 86 13.05 1.94 4.12
CA THR A 86 13.46 3.35 4.11
C THR A 86 14.58 3.60 3.10
N ALA A 87 15.60 2.74 3.08
CA ALA A 87 16.71 2.86 2.14
C ALA A 87 16.27 2.61 0.69
N LEU A 88 15.33 1.67 0.49
CA LEU A 88 14.70 1.37 -0.79
C LEU A 88 13.92 2.57 -1.32
N ALA A 89 13.03 3.13 -0.52
CA ALA A 89 12.25 4.31 -0.90
C ALA A 89 13.17 5.47 -1.32
N ALA A 90 14.16 5.82 -0.48
CA ALA A 90 15.04 6.94 -0.76
C ALA A 90 15.92 6.76 -2.01
N GLU A 91 16.24 5.52 -2.40
CA GLU A 91 17.03 5.26 -3.61
C GLU A 91 16.13 5.14 -4.85
N ALA A 92 15.07 4.34 -4.76
CA ALA A 92 14.21 3.99 -5.88
C ALA A 92 13.23 5.10 -6.26
N ALA A 93 12.86 5.98 -5.32
CA ALA A 93 11.98 7.10 -5.59
C ALA A 93 12.67 8.15 -6.48
N VAL A 94 13.88 8.57 -6.11
CA VAL A 94 14.54 9.74 -6.71
C VAL A 94 15.11 9.43 -8.09
N ARG A 95 15.56 8.19 -8.32
CA ARG A 95 16.22 7.76 -9.57
C ARG A 95 17.20 8.82 -10.11
N PRO A 96 18.30 9.09 -9.40
CA PRO A 96 19.23 10.16 -9.78
C PRO A 96 19.68 10.05 -11.25
N GLY A 97 19.55 11.15 -12.00
CA GLY A 97 19.91 11.20 -13.41
C GLY A 97 18.74 10.97 -14.39
N GLU A 98 17.56 10.59 -13.90
CA GLU A 98 16.38 10.31 -14.74
C GLU A 98 15.29 11.38 -14.65
N GLU A 99 15.62 12.60 -14.21
CA GLU A 99 14.72 13.77 -14.17
C GLU A 99 13.31 13.46 -13.62
N THR A 100 13.24 12.57 -12.64
CA THR A 100 11.99 12.16 -12.00
C THR A 100 11.50 13.28 -11.10
N ARG A 101 10.23 13.68 -11.24
CA ARG A 101 9.65 14.85 -10.55
C ARG A 101 8.90 14.51 -9.26
N GLY A 102 8.55 13.24 -9.07
CA GLY A 102 7.90 12.79 -7.85
C GLY A 102 7.87 11.28 -7.73
N THR A 103 7.27 10.79 -6.66
CA THR A 103 7.09 9.35 -6.41
C THR A 103 5.73 9.05 -5.83
N GLU A 104 5.23 7.87 -6.16
CA GLU A 104 4.07 7.23 -5.53
C GLU A 104 4.57 5.99 -4.79
N LEU A 105 4.42 6.00 -3.47
CA LEU A 105 4.84 4.92 -2.59
C LEU A 105 3.65 4.01 -2.31
N GLU A 106 3.76 2.76 -2.73
CA GLU A 106 2.76 1.72 -2.48
C GLU A 106 3.18 0.82 -1.33
N SER A 107 2.22 0.25 -0.61
CA SER A 107 2.45 -0.66 0.51
C SER A 107 3.33 -0.02 1.59
N CYS A 108 3.21 1.30 1.82
CA CYS A 108 3.93 2.02 2.86
C CYS A 108 3.20 1.91 4.21
N GLY A 109 3.01 0.67 4.65
CA GLY A 109 2.22 0.32 5.82
C GLY A 109 2.09 -1.19 5.96
N TRP A 110 1.04 -1.65 6.64
CA TRP A 110 0.79 -3.08 6.80
C TRP A 110 0.17 -3.68 5.54
N TYR A 111 0.76 -4.73 4.98
CA TYR A 111 0.18 -5.44 3.83
C TYR A 111 -0.78 -6.58 4.23
N GLY A 112 -0.46 -7.33 5.30
CA GLY A 112 -1.38 -8.30 5.90
C GLY A 112 -1.63 -9.58 5.09
N LEU A 113 -2.81 -10.19 5.30
CA LEU A 113 -3.23 -11.44 4.67
C LEU A 113 -3.58 -11.26 3.19
N ALA A 114 -4.35 -10.22 2.84
CA ALA A 114 -4.87 -10.03 1.50
C ALA A 114 -3.72 -9.92 0.50
N HIS A 115 -3.69 -10.82 -0.47
CA HIS A 115 -2.65 -10.89 -1.49
C HIS A 115 -3.28 -11.24 -2.84
N LEU A 116 -3.06 -10.35 -3.81
CA LEU A 116 -3.65 -10.45 -5.14
C LEU A 116 -2.77 -11.33 -6.05
N HIS A 117 -2.56 -12.58 -5.65
CA HIS A 117 -1.77 -13.53 -6.42
C HIS A 117 -2.64 -14.57 -7.12
N ALA A 118 -2.33 -14.83 -8.40
CA ALA A 118 -3.15 -15.64 -9.30
C ALA A 118 -3.38 -17.09 -8.83
N HIS A 119 -2.60 -17.56 -7.85
CA HIS A 119 -2.69 -18.92 -7.31
C HIS A 119 -3.13 -18.98 -5.85
N ASP A 120 -3.57 -17.87 -5.25
CA ASP A 120 -4.01 -17.87 -3.86
C ASP A 120 -5.38 -18.56 -3.75
N LYS A 121 -5.40 -19.69 -3.03
CA LYS A 121 -6.60 -20.52 -2.83
C LYS A 121 -7.17 -20.36 -1.42
N ILE A 122 -7.15 -19.13 -0.91
CA ILE A 122 -7.57 -18.81 0.46
C ILE A 122 -9.04 -18.40 0.55
N ALA A 123 -9.72 -18.17 -0.58
CA ALA A 123 -11.12 -17.71 -0.64
C ALA A 123 -12.17 -18.81 -0.35
N GLY A 124 -11.78 -19.96 0.21
CA GLY A 124 -12.71 -21.03 0.58
C GLY A 124 -13.63 -20.66 1.76
N VAL A 125 -13.20 -19.70 2.58
CA VAL A 125 -14.03 -19.00 3.57
C VAL A 125 -13.90 -17.50 3.27
N ALA A 126 -15.03 -16.84 3.01
CA ALA A 126 -15.05 -15.41 2.80
C ALA A 126 -14.83 -14.70 4.15
N LEU A 127 -13.78 -13.88 4.23
CA LEU A 127 -13.51 -13.04 5.39
C LEU A 127 -14.04 -11.62 5.14
N GLY A 128 -14.83 -11.12 6.08
CA GLY A 128 -15.13 -9.71 6.23
C GLY A 128 -13.96 -8.93 6.83
N GLU A 129 -14.14 -7.62 7.02
CA GLU A 129 -13.07 -6.73 7.51
C GLU A 129 -12.47 -7.18 8.85
N ALA A 130 -13.32 -7.63 9.79
CA ALA A 130 -12.83 -8.06 11.08
C ALA A 130 -11.97 -9.33 10.99
N GLY A 131 -12.40 -10.31 10.18
CA GLY A 131 -11.62 -11.51 9.91
C GLY A 131 -10.28 -11.20 9.23
N GLN A 132 -10.31 -10.32 8.22
CA GLN A 132 -9.12 -9.82 7.52
C GLN A 132 -8.13 -9.14 8.48
N TYR A 133 -8.62 -8.26 9.36
CA TYR A 133 -7.80 -7.58 10.36
C TYR A 133 -7.13 -8.57 11.31
N LEU A 134 -7.92 -9.48 11.90
CA LEU A 134 -7.43 -10.47 12.87
C LEU A 134 -6.41 -11.44 12.24
N MET A 135 -6.66 -11.89 11.00
CA MET A 135 -5.70 -12.71 10.26
C MET A 135 -4.44 -11.95 9.84
N SER A 136 -4.50 -10.63 9.78
CA SER A 136 -3.37 -9.76 9.42
C SER A 136 -2.55 -9.30 10.63
N LEU A 137 -2.96 -9.62 11.87
CA LEU A 137 -2.14 -9.38 13.06
C LEU A 137 -0.85 -10.22 12.99
N CYS A 138 0.27 -9.59 13.34
CA CYS A 138 1.59 -10.20 13.25
C CYS A 138 2.09 -10.60 14.64
N PHE A 139 2.59 -11.83 14.79
CA PHE A 139 3.11 -12.41 16.01
C PHE A 139 4.61 -12.77 15.89
N CYS A 140 5.36 -12.05 15.03
CA CYS A 140 6.82 -12.10 15.02
C CYS A 140 7.39 -11.49 16.33
N GLY A 141 8.69 -11.67 16.58
CA GLY A 141 9.33 -11.19 17.82
C GLY A 141 9.07 -9.69 18.11
N SER A 142 9.18 -8.83 17.10
CA SER A 142 8.95 -7.39 17.25
C SER A 142 7.49 -7.05 17.61
N CYS A 143 6.51 -7.68 16.95
CA CYS A 143 5.11 -7.40 17.27
C CYS A 143 4.68 -8.02 18.60
N ARG A 144 5.24 -9.17 19.00
CA ARG A 144 5.02 -9.72 20.34
C ARG A 144 5.51 -8.76 21.42
N ALA A 145 6.69 -8.17 21.23
CA ALA A 145 7.21 -7.15 22.15
C ALA A 145 6.29 -5.91 22.16
N GLY A 146 5.89 -5.42 20.99
CA GLY A 146 4.98 -4.28 20.89
C GLY A 146 3.62 -4.51 21.55
N TYR A 147 3.01 -5.68 21.38
CA TYR A 147 1.76 -6.01 22.08
C TYR A 147 1.95 -6.09 23.60
N ALA A 148 3.09 -6.58 24.08
CA ALA A 148 3.41 -6.58 25.50
C ALA A 148 3.58 -5.15 26.07
N GLU A 149 4.15 -4.24 25.29
CA GLU A 149 4.22 -2.80 25.64
C GLU A 149 2.83 -2.16 25.71
N GLN A 150 1.86 -2.64 24.91
CA GLN A 150 0.45 -2.27 25.01
C GLN A 150 -0.31 -3.00 26.14
N GLY A 151 0.38 -3.78 26.98
CA GLY A 151 -0.19 -4.48 28.13
C GLY A 151 -0.87 -5.81 27.81
N LEU A 152 -0.68 -6.37 26.62
CA LEU A 152 -1.24 -7.67 26.23
C LEU A 152 -0.23 -8.80 26.42
N ASP A 153 -0.66 -9.98 26.86
CA ASP A 153 0.13 -11.20 26.71
C ASP A 153 0.05 -11.68 25.25
N PRO A 154 1.18 -11.79 24.50
CA PRO A 154 1.11 -12.13 23.08
C PRO A 154 0.64 -13.56 22.79
N ALA A 155 0.81 -14.51 23.73
CA ALA A 155 0.32 -15.87 23.58
C ALA A 155 -1.19 -15.94 23.85
N GLU A 156 -1.68 -15.21 24.86
CA GLU A 156 -3.11 -15.09 25.13
C GLU A 156 -3.82 -14.36 23.99
N LEU A 157 -3.23 -13.29 23.45
CA LEU A 157 -3.74 -12.59 22.26
C LEU A 157 -3.85 -13.53 21.06
N ALA A 158 -2.80 -14.30 20.75
CA ALA A 158 -2.85 -15.28 19.66
C ALA A 158 -3.94 -16.34 19.92
N GLY A 159 -4.15 -16.74 21.19
CA GLY A 159 -5.26 -17.60 21.58
C GLY A 159 -6.64 -16.96 21.37
N ALA A 160 -6.79 -15.69 21.73
CA ALA A 160 -8.04 -14.93 21.56
C ALA A 160 -8.40 -14.77 20.09
N VAL A 161 -7.44 -14.41 19.24
CA VAL A 161 -7.62 -14.32 17.79
C VAL A 161 -8.09 -15.66 17.20
N ARG A 162 -7.46 -16.77 17.59
CA ARG A 162 -7.84 -18.10 17.10
C ARG A 162 -9.25 -18.51 17.53
N ARG A 163 -9.64 -18.22 18.78
CA ARG A 163 -11.00 -18.46 19.27
C ARG A 163 -12.04 -17.57 18.57
N ALA A 164 -11.71 -16.30 18.32
CA ALA A 164 -12.57 -15.37 17.61
C ALA A 164 -12.85 -15.80 16.17
N LEU A 165 -11.85 -16.38 15.49
CA LEU A 165 -11.97 -16.82 14.10
C LEU A 165 -12.59 -18.23 13.95
N GLU A 166 -12.67 -19.02 15.03
CA GLU A 166 -13.20 -20.39 14.97
C GLU A 166 -14.63 -20.47 14.37
N PRO A 167 -15.59 -19.61 14.75
CA PRO A 167 -16.93 -19.62 14.14
C PRO A 167 -16.91 -19.31 12.65
N VAL A 168 -16.02 -18.40 12.21
CA VAL A 168 -15.87 -18.01 10.80
C VAL A 168 -15.43 -19.22 9.96
N TRP A 169 -14.49 -20.01 10.46
CA TRP A 169 -14.06 -21.26 9.81
C TRP A 169 -15.14 -22.33 9.72
N ARG A 170 -16.18 -22.25 10.56
CA ARG A 170 -17.34 -23.13 10.52
C ARG A 170 -18.48 -22.59 9.65
N GLY A 171 -18.25 -21.49 8.92
CA GLY A 171 -19.23 -20.83 8.06
C GLY A 171 -20.09 -19.78 8.77
N GLY A 172 -19.73 -19.38 9.99
CA GLY A 172 -20.30 -18.23 10.66
C GLY A 172 -19.92 -16.92 9.96
N HIS A 173 -20.62 -15.85 10.29
CA HIS A 173 -20.40 -14.53 9.72
C HIS A 173 -19.89 -13.60 10.81
N GLU A 174 -18.75 -12.98 10.59
CA GLU A 174 -18.35 -11.81 11.36
C GLU A 174 -19.19 -10.59 10.98
N GLY A 175 -19.37 -9.66 11.92
CA GLY A 175 -19.94 -8.35 11.61
C GLY A 175 -19.00 -7.51 10.74
N GLU A 176 -19.46 -6.31 10.39
CA GLU A 176 -18.69 -5.37 9.57
C GLU A 176 -17.93 -4.35 10.41
N GLY A 177 -16.79 -3.90 9.89
CA GLY A 177 -16.03 -2.79 10.46
C GLY A 177 -15.36 -3.06 11.80
N TRP A 178 -14.86 -1.97 12.38
CA TRP A 178 -14.22 -1.98 13.69
C TRP A 178 -15.09 -2.51 14.85
N PRO A 179 -16.40 -2.20 14.95
CA PRO A 179 -17.23 -2.76 16.02
C PRO A 179 -17.26 -4.28 16.06
N ALA A 180 -17.15 -4.94 14.89
CA ALA A 180 -17.07 -6.39 14.83
C ALA A 180 -15.74 -6.93 15.38
N VAL A 181 -14.61 -6.22 15.18
CA VAL A 181 -13.33 -6.56 15.82
C VAL A 181 -13.47 -6.50 17.34
N GLU A 182 -14.06 -5.42 17.88
CA GLU A 182 -14.27 -5.26 19.32
C GLU A 182 -15.17 -6.36 19.91
N GLN A 183 -16.22 -6.76 19.20
CA GLN A 183 -17.08 -7.87 19.61
C GLN A 183 -16.34 -9.21 19.63
N LEU A 184 -15.43 -9.44 18.68
CA LEU A 184 -14.72 -10.70 18.51
C LEU A 184 -13.62 -10.92 19.55
N VAL A 185 -12.81 -9.89 19.85
CA VAL A 185 -11.65 -10.03 20.75
C VAL A 185 -11.76 -9.22 22.05
N GLY A 186 -12.80 -8.39 22.20
CA GLY A 186 -12.96 -7.45 23.30
C GLY A 186 -12.40 -6.06 22.96
N ALA A 187 -13.08 -5.01 23.42
CA ALA A 187 -12.75 -3.62 23.09
C ALA A 187 -11.31 -3.23 23.50
N ASP A 188 -10.87 -3.61 24.71
CA ASP A 188 -9.52 -3.27 25.19
C ASP A 188 -8.43 -3.94 24.35
N VAL A 189 -8.64 -5.22 23.97
CA VAL A 189 -7.71 -5.98 23.13
C VAL A 189 -7.66 -5.40 21.71
N ALA A 190 -8.82 -5.09 21.14
CA ALA A 190 -8.93 -4.44 19.84
C ALA A 190 -8.21 -3.08 19.85
N ALA A 191 -8.45 -2.25 20.85
CA ALA A 191 -7.81 -0.94 20.99
C ALA A 191 -6.28 -1.05 21.12
N ALA A 192 -5.77 -1.96 21.96
CA ALA A 192 -4.35 -2.17 22.15
C ALA A 192 -3.65 -2.68 20.87
N THR A 193 -4.26 -3.62 20.14
CA THR A 193 -3.70 -4.08 18.86
C THR A 193 -3.73 -3.00 17.78
N ARG A 194 -4.77 -2.16 17.76
CA ARG A 194 -4.86 -0.99 16.87
C ARG A 194 -3.79 0.05 17.19
N ALA A 195 -3.62 0.41 18.46
CA ALA A 195 -2.63 1.40 18.89
C ALA A 195 -1.21 1.03 18.41
N TRP A 196 -0.79 -0.23 18.64
CA TRP A 196 0.51 -0.71 18.15
C TRP A 196 0.65 -0.60 16.63
N ARG A 197 -0.38 -1.02 15.88
CA ARG A 197 -0.34 -1.02 14.41
C ARG A 197 -0.30 0.38 13.83
N GLU A 198 -1.11 1.28 14.37
CA GLU A 198 -1.18 2.68 13.92
C GLU A 198 0.13 3.39 14.22
N GLU A 199 0.67 3.29 15.44
CA GLU A 199 1.97 3.89 15.78
C GLU A 199 3.11 3.36 14.88
N THR A 200 3.14 2.04 14.67
CA THR A 200 4.17 1.42 13.82
C THR A 200 4.10 1.91 12.37
N ALA A 201 2.89 2.04 11.82
CA ALA A 201 2.67 2.51 10.45
C ALA A 201 3.00 4.00 10.30
N ARG A 202 2.47 4.84 11.19
CA ARG A 202 2.71 6.30 11.19
C ARG A 202 4.19 6.64 11.23
N THR A 203 4.92 6.05 12.18
CA THR A 203 6.36 6.29 12.30
C THR A 203 7.15 5.76 11.11
N LEU A 204 6.68 4.71 10.41
CA LEU A 204 7.31 4.25 9.17
C LEU A 204 7.10 5.28 8.07
N GLN A 205 5.87 5.76 7.89
CA GLN A 205 5.51 6.74 6.87
C GLN A 205 6.32 8.02 7.03
N GLU A 206 6.40 8.56 8.25
CA GLU A 206 7.25 9.71 8.59
C GLU A 206 8.72 9.47 8.20
N THR A 207 9.28 8.31 8.60
CA THR A 207 10.68 7.96 8.34
C THR A 207 10.97 7.82 6.85
N VAL A 208 10.08 7.14 6.12
CA VAL A 208 10.21 6.88 4.69
C VAL A 208 10.09 8.17 3.89
N VAL A 209 9.06 8.99 4.14
CA VAL A 209 8.87 10.26 3.44
C VAL A 209 10.03 11.22 3.71
N ALA A 210 10.47 11.32 4.97
CA ALA A 210 11.65 12.13 5.31
C ALA A 210 12.91 11.65 4.56
N ALA A 211 13.12 10.34 4.44
CA ALA A 211 14.26 9.79 3.71
C ALA A 211 14.20 10.05 2.21
N VAL A 212 13.01 9.98 1.60
CA VAL A 212 12.80 10.37 0.18
C VAL A 212 13.10 11.85 0.01
N ARG A 213 12.50 12.73 0.82
CA ARG A 213 12.72 14.18 0.74
C ARG A 213 14.18 14.57 0.94
N ALA A 214 14.91 13.88 1.80
CA ALA A 214 16.34 14.12 2.02
C ALA A 214 17.21 13.74 0.81
N ALA A 215 16.77 12.78 0.01
CA ALA A 215 17.48 12.35 -1.21
C ALA A 215 17.03 13.10 -2.47
N ALA A 216 15.82 13.67 -2.45
CA ALA A 216 15.18 14.26 -3.61
C ALA A 216 15.58 15.73 -3.85
N PRO A 217 15.51 16.21 -5.10
CA PRO A 217 15.66 17.63 -5.41
C PRO A 217 14.50 18.47 -4.81
N ALA A 218 14.70 19.79 -4.75
CA ALA A 218 13.64 20.71 -4.33
C ALA A 218 12.42 20.60 -5.26
N GLY A 219 11.22 20.62 -4.67
CA GLY A 219 9.95 20.50 -5.41
C GLY A 219 9.55 19.08 -5.80
N PHE A 220 10.29 18.05 -5.35
CA PHE A 220 9.93 16.65 -5.62
C PHE A 220 8.68 16.23 -4.85
N GLN A 221 7.65 15.78 -5.57
CA GLN A 221 6.37 15.37 -5.00
C GLN A 221 6.44 13.96 -4.40
N VAL A 222 5.87 13.77 -3.21
CA VAL A 222 5.77 12.45 -2.56
C VAL A 222 4.31 12.15 -2.25
N LEU A 223 3.76 11.13 -2.93
CA LEU A 223 2.41 10.61 -2.72
C LEU A 223 2.47 9.20 -2.15
N LEU A 224 1.42 8.80 -1.43
CA LEU A 224 1.25 7.42 -0.96
C LEU A 224 -0.06 6.83 -1.45
N HIS A 225 -0.03 5.58 -1.87
CA HIS A 225 -1.24 4.76 -2.04
C HIS A 225 -1.86 4.49 -0.66
N ALA A 226 -3.10 4.92 -0.47
CA ALA A 226 -3.69 4.99 0.86
C ALA A 226 -5.19 4.68 0.89
N ASP A 227 -5.58 3.96 1.93
CA ASP A 227 -6.96 3.74 2.36
C ASP A 227 -7.24 4.59 3.62
N PRO A 228 -8.35 5.35 3.70
CA PRO A 228 -8.63 6.23 4.84
C PRO A 228 -9.00 5.49 6.14
N VAL A 229 -9.12 4.17 6.10
CA VAL A 229 -9.42 3.31 7.25
C VAL A 229 -8.11 2.77 7.81
N SER A 230 -7.65 3.37 8.92
CA SER A 230 -6.32 3.15 9.49
C SER A 230 -5.95 1.70 9.86
N TYR A 231 -6.93 0.81 10.01
CA TYR A 231 -6.70 -0.60 10.32
C TYR A 231 -6.68 -1.51 9.08
N HIS A 232 -7.00 -0.99 7.89
CA HIS A 232 -6.89 -1.74 6.63
C HIS A 232 -5.45 -2.05 6.27
N CYS A 233 -5.28 -3.09 5.47
CA CYS A 233 -3.98 -3.59 5.03
C CYS A 233 -3.99 -3.79 3.51
N GLY A 234 -2.82 -3.68 2.88
CA GLY A 234 -2.64 -4.03 1.48
C GLY A 234 -1.74 -3.07 0.73
N ALA A 235 -1.92 -3.02 -0.59
CA ALA A 235 -1.22 -2.13 -1.50
C ALA A 235 -1.53 -0.65 -1.19
N ASP A 236 -2.82 -0.34 -1.04
CA ASP A 236 -3.31 0.93 -0.49
C ASP A 236 -3.39 0.77 1.03
N ALA A 237 -2.31 1.13 1.73
CA ALA A 237 -2.21 0.88 3.16
C ALA A 237 -3.22 1.76 3.95
N GLY A 238 -3.83 1.19 4.99
CA GLY A 238 -4.70 1.94 5.89
C GLY A 238 -3.93 3.04 6.63
N VAL A 239 -4.45 4.28 6.60
CA VAL A 239 -3.85 5.45 7.25
C VAL A 239 -4.88 6.31 7.97
N ASP A 240 -4.41 7.19 8.87
CA ASP A 240 -5.20 8.33 9.34
C ASP A 240 -5.08 9.48 8.34
N PRO A 241 -6.17 9.97 7.72
CA PRO A 241 -6.13 11.02 6.71
C PRO A 241 -5.46 12.31 7.18
N GLY A 242 -5.72 12.73 8.42
CA GLY A 242 -5.14 13.96 8.96
C GLY A 242 -3.62 13.86 9.11
N HIS A 243 -3.14 12.71 9.58
CA HIS A 243 -1.72 12.46 9.69
C HIS A 243 -1.02 12.34 8.35
N ILE A 244 -1.53 11.53 7.43
CA ILE A 244 -0.75 11.27 6.21
C ILE A 244 -0.58 12.54 5.37
N LEU A 245 -1.61 13.38 5.31
CA LEU A 245 -1.57 14.68 4.64
C LEU A 245 -0.72 15.73 5.38
N SER A 246 -0.29 15.45 6.62
CA SER A 246 0.71 16.27 7.32
C SER A 246 2.16 15.87 7.01
N VAL A 247 2.37 14.71 6.39
CA VAL A 247 3.70 14.13 6.11
C VAL A 247 4.03 14.18 4.62
N ALA A 248 3.07 13.78 3.78
CA ALA A 248 3.19 13.67 2.32
C ALA A 248 2.55 14.85 1.60
N ASP A 249 2.86 15.02 0.30
CA ASP A 249 2.23 16.06 -0.52
C ASP A 249 0.79 15.69 -0.94
N GLY A 250 0.41 14.43 -0.73
CA GLY A 250 -0.90 13.92 -1.09
C GLY A 250 -1.00 12.40 -1.02
N VAL A 251 -2.12 11.89 -1.52
CA VAL A 251 -2.41 10.45 -1.56
C VAL A 251 -2.97 10.04 -2.92
N VAL A 252 -2.73 8.78 -3.28
CA VAL A 252 -3.36 8.06 -4.38
C VAL A 252 -4.41 7.14 -3.77
N VAL A 253 -5.68 7.32 -4.14
CA VAL A 253 -6.82 6.62 -3.53
C VAL A 253 -7.44 5.65 -4.53
N PRO A 254 -7.61 4.36 -4.19
CA PRO A 254 -8.19 3.39 -5.10
C PRO A 254 -9.68 3.69 -5.35
N CYS A 255 -10.04 3.95 -6.61
CA CYS A 255 -11.39 4.38 -7.01
C CYS A 255 -12.07 3.43 -8.01
N THR A 256 -11.49 2.26 -8.29
CA THR A 256 -12.06 1.26 -9.23
C THR A 256 -13.48 0.82 -8.84
N GLY A 257 -13.77 0.70 -7.53
CA GLY A 257 -15.09 0.36 -7.00
C GLY A 257 -15.97 1.57 -6.65
N GLY A 258 -15.56 2.78 -7.03
CA GLY A 258 -16.17 4.05 -6.65
C GLY A 258 -15.25 4.93 -5.82
N ALA A 259 -15.50 6.24 -5.81
CA ALA A 259 -14.58 7.26 -5.33
C ALA A 259 -14.85 7.77 -3.89
N HIS A 260 -15.75 7.13 -3.15
CA HIS A 260 -16.16 7.53 -1.79
C HIS A 260 -15.00 7.56 -0.77
N LEU A 261 -13.94 6.78 -1.00
CA LEU A 261 -12.74 6.78 -0.15
C LEU A 261 -11.95 8.10 -0.20
N LEU A 262 -12.26 9.00 -1.14
CA LEU A 262 -11.68 10.35 -1.17
C LEU A 262 -12.20 11.25 -0.04
N GLU A 263 -13.46 11.07 0.40
CA GLU A 263 -14.14 12.00 1.32
C GLU A 263 -13.35 12.24 2.63
N PRO A 264 -12.82 11.21 3.32
CA PRO A 264 -12.08 11.42 4.55
C PRO A 264 -10.77 12.20 4.34
N PHE A 265 -10.14 12.08 3.17
CA PHE A 265 -8.95 12.85 2.82
C PHE A 265 -9.33 14.28 2.42
N ALA A 266 -10.37 14.46 1.60
CA ALA A 266 -10.88 15.77 1.21
C ALA A 266 -11.27 16.63 2.41
N ALA A 267 -11.86 16.02 3.45
CA ALA A 267 -12.20 16.69 4.71
C ALA A 267 -10.98 17.22 5.49
N ARG A 268 -9.76 16.76 5.17
CA ARG A 268 -8.50 17.14 5.83
C ARG A 268 -7.51 17.84 4.88
N ALA A 269 -7.81 17.89 3.59
CA ALA A 269 -6.93 18.47 2.59
C ALA A 269 -6.78 19.99 2.75
N GLY A 270 -5.54 20.46 2.59
CA GLY A 270 -5.22 21.89 2.54
C GLY A 270 -4.91 22.36 1.12
N ASN A 271 -4.64 23.66 0.96
CA ASN A 271 -4.22 24.21 -0.32
C ASN A 271 -2.97 23.51 -0.86
N GLY A 272 -3.04 23.00 -2.08
CA GLY A 272 -1.95 22.29 -2.75
C GLY A 272 -1.80 20.82 -2.35
N THR A 273 -2.71 20.28 -1.52
CA THR A 273 -2.76 18.83 -1.26
C THR A 273 -3.21 18.10 -2.52
N VAL A 274 -2.49 17.05 -2.90
CA VAL A 274 -2.89 16.20 -4.02
C VAL A 274 -3.76 15.04 -3.54
N LEU A 275 -4.98 14.95 -4.08
CA LEU A 275 -5.85 13.79 -3.93
C LEU A 275 -6.03 13.16 -5.31
N ALA A 276 -5.24 12.13 -5.59
CA ALA A 276 -5.26 11.47 -6.89
C ALA A 276 -6.23 10.28 -6.87
N ALA A 277 -7.29 10.33 -7.67
CA ALA A 277 -8.22 9.22 -7.82
C ALA A 277 -7.66 8.18 -8.80
N ASN A 278 -7.39 6.97 -8.31
CA ASN A 278 -6.87 5.88 -9.13
C ASN A 278 -8.00 5.05 -9.74
N LEU A 279 -8.21 5.20 -11.05
CA LEU A 279 -9.30 4.57 -11.79
C LEU A 279 -8.73 3.47 -12.69
N THR A 280 -9.22 2.24 -12.50
CA THR A 280 -8.85 1.14 -13.40
C THR A 280 -9.58 1.30 -14.74
N VAL A 281 -8.82 1.47 -15.83
CA VAL A 281 -9.28 1.61 -17.22
C VAL A 281 -9.13 0.32 -18.04
N VAL A 282 -8.70 -0.78 -17.42
CA VAL A 282 -8.59 -2.09 -18.08
C VAL A 282 -9.79 -2.94 -17.69
N SER A 283 -10.70 -3.18 -18.64
CA SER A 283 -11.97 -3.89 -18.38
C SER A 283 -11.75 -5.30 -17.83
N GLY A 284 -10.73 -6.01 -18.34
CA GLY A 284 -10.36 -7.36 -17.88
C GLY A 284 -9.84 -7.43 -16.44
N MET A 285 -9.50 -6.29 -15.84
CA MET A 285 -9.08 -6.18 -14.44
C MET A 285 -10.19 -5.64 -13.54
N GLY A 286 -11.44 -5.60 -14.03
CA GLY A 286 -12.58 -5.02 -13.31
C GLY A 286 -12.69 -3.49 -13.47
N GLY A 287 -11.91 -2.89 -14.38
CA GLY A 287 -12.03 -1.49 -14.73
C GLY A 287 -13.30 -1.18 -15.54
N SER A 288 -13.64 0.11 -15.63
CA SER A 288 -14.82 0.59 -16.36
C SER A 288 -14.48 1.76 -17.30
N PRO A 289 -13.65 1.57 -18.33
CA PRO A 289 -13.21 2.66 -19.21
C PRO A 289 -14.37 3.35 -19.94
N ALA A 290 -15.47 2.62 -20.22
CA ALA A 290 -16.67 3.20 -20.84
C ALA A 290 -17.42 4.22 -19.96
N THR A 291 -17.22 4.20 -18.63
CA THR A 291 -17.82 5.15 -17.70
C THR A 291 -16.84 6.18 -17.15
N LEU A 292 -15.60 6.19 -17.68
CA LEU A 292 -14.48 6.96 -17.13
C LEU A 292 -14.80 8.44 -16.93
N ALA A 293 -15.46 9.11 -17.89
CA ALA A 293 -15.80 10.53 -17.75
C ALA A 293 -16.72 10.79 -16.55
N ALA A 294 -17.71 9.91 -16.33
CA ALA A 294 -18.62 10.04 -15.20
C ALA A 294 -17.93 9.66 -13.88
N ASP A 295 -17.03 8.68 -13.88
CA ASP A 295 -16.24 8.31 -12.71
C ASP A 295 -15.26 9.43 -12.31
N ALA A 296 -14.61 10.06 -13.29
CA ALA A 296 -13.73 11.20 -13.10
C ALA A 296 -14.47 12.41 -12.54
N ALA A 297 -15.65 12.75 -13.08
CA ALA A 297 -16.48 13.82 -12.57
C ALA A 297 -16.92 13.55 -11.11
N ARG A 298 -17.35 12.32 -10.80
CA ARG A 298 -17.67 11.92 -9.43
C ARG A 298 -16.47 12.02 -8.49
N ALA A 299 -15.28 11.60 -8.94
CA ALA A 299 -14.08 11.72 -8.14
C ALA A 299 -13.74 13.20 -7.85
N ALA A 300 -13.87 14.08 -8.85
CA ALA A 300 -13.67 15.51 -8.68
C ALA A 300 -14.69 16.13 -7.70
N ASP A 301 -15.97 15.75 -7.79
CA ASP A 301 -17.03 16.17 -6.84
C ASP A 301 -16.71 15.75 -5.39
N LEU A 302 -16.01 14.63 -5.21
CA LEU A 302 -15.56 14.11 -3.91
C LEU A 302 -14.18 14.63 -3.48
N GLY A 303 -13.61 15.59 -4.23
CA GLY A 303 -12.40 16.31 -3.87
C GLY A 303 -11.11 15.82 -4.53
N ALA A 304 -11.17 14.90 -5.51
CA ALA A 304 -9.99 14.56 -6.30
C ALA A 304 -9.45 15.80 -7.03
N THR A 305 -8.15 16.03 -6.91
CA THR A 305 -7.43 17.10 -7.63
C THR A 305 -6.73 16.56 -8.86
N GLU A 306 -6.51 15.24 -8.92
CA GLU A 306 -5.83 14.56 -10.01
C GLU A 306 -6.48 13.20 -10.28
N LEU A 307 -6.24 12.67 -11.48
CA LEU A 307 -6.65 11.32 -11.87
C LEU A 307 -5.41 10.46 -12.15
N ARG A 308 -5.49 9.17 -11.86
CA ARG A 308 -4.57 8.13 -12.35
C ARG A 308 -5.36 7.13 -13.17
N LEU A 309 -4.91 6.87 -14.39
CA LEU A 309 -5.53 5.93 -15.31
C LEU A 309 -4.73 4.63 -15.29
N TYR A 310 -5.19 3.66 -14.51
CA TYR A 310 -4.49 2.41 -14.27
C TYR A 310 -5.10 1.27 -15.09
N HIS A 311 -4.40 0.44 -15.87
CA HIS A 311 -2.98 0.29 -16.08
C HIS A 311 -2.72 0.43 -17.58
N ALA A 312 -2.35 1.63 -18.05
CA ALA A 312 -2.24 1.94 -19.48
C ALA A 312 -1.33 0.97 -20.27
N GLY A 313 -0.31 0.37 -19.65
CA GLY A 313 0.52 -0.66 -20.30
C GLY A 313 -0.17 -2.00 -20.63
N LEU A 314 -1.37 -2.25 -20.09
CA LEU A 314 -2.17 -3.47 -20.31
C LEU A 314 -3.52 -3.17 -20.98
N VAL A 315 -3.77 -1.92 -21.34
CA VAL A 315 -5.03 -1.49 -21.96
C VAL A 315 -5.16 -2.10 -23.35
N SER A 316 -6.33 -2.62 -23.68
CA SER A 316 -6.64 -3.06 -25.05
C SER A 316 -6.94 -1.86 -25.95
N ASP A 317 -6.83 -2.02 -27.26
CA ASP A 317 -7.22 -0.95 -28.21
C ASP A 317 -8.67 -0.47 -28.01
N ALA A 318 -9.57 -1.39 -27.65
CA ALA A 318 -10.97 -1.08 -27.38
C ALA A 318 -11.13 -0.25 -26.10
N ASP A 319 -10.47 -0.65 -25.01
CA ASP A 319 -10.47 0.11 -23.76
C ASP A 319 -9.81 1.49 -23.97
N LEU A 320 -8.74 1.56 -24.75
CA LEU A 320 -8.04 2.82 -25.04
C LEU A 320 -8.91 3.79 -25.86
N ALA A 321 -9.73 3.28 -26.79
CA ALA A 321 -10.69 4.09 -27.53
C ALA A 321 -11.71 4.74 -26.58
N HIS A 322 -12.23 3.99 -25.61
CA HIS A 322 -13.13 4.53 -24.58
C HIS A 322 -12.44 5.57 -23.71
N VAL A 323 -11.19 5.34 -23.30
CA VAL A 323 -10.40 6.32 -22.54
C VAL A 323 -10.21 7.61 -23.36
N THR A 324 -9.88 7.48 -24.63
CA THR A 324 -9.66 8.64 -25.52
C THR A 324 -10.94 9.46 -25.70
N GLU A 325 -12.07 8.80 -25.94
CA GLU A 325 -13.38 9.44 -26.02
C GLU A 325 -13.71 10.19 -24.73
N ALA A 326 -13.57 9.52 -23.57
CA ALA A 326 -13.85 10.12 -22.26
C ALA A 326 -13.00 11.37 -21.97
N LEU A 327 -11.71 11.34 -22.29
CA LEU A 327 -10.80 12.46 -22.04
C LEU A 327 -10.94 13.59 -23.06
N SER A 328 -11.41 13.31 -24.28
CA SER A 328 -11.64 14.34 -25.31
C SER A 328 -12.77 15.32 -24.97
N HIS A 329 -13.62 14.97 -24.00
CA HIS A 329 -14.75 15.76 -23.53
C HIS A 329 -14.55 16.37 -22.14
N ALA A 330 -13.40 16.15 -21.52
CA ALA A 330 -13.05 16.78 -20.25
C ALA A 330 -12.52 18.20 -20.51
N GLU A 331 -13.41 19.19 -20.47
CA GLU A 331 -13.05 20.62 -20.36
C GLU A 331 -12.94 21.05 -18.90
#